data_AF-A0A6M6JEU6-F1
#
_entry.id   AF-A0A6M6JEU6-F1
#
_cell.length_a   1.000
_cell.length_b   1.000
_cell.length_c   1.000
_cell.angle_alpha   90.00
_cell.angle_beta   90.00
_cell.angle_gamma   90.00
#
_symmetry.space_group_name_H-M   'P 1'
#
loop_
_entity.id
_entity.type
_entity.pdbx_description
1 polymer ?
#
loop_
_entity_poly.entity_id
_entity_poly.type
_entity_poly.pdbx_seq_one_letter_code
_entity_poly.pdbx_strand_id
1 'polypeptide(L)'
;MPEELTTRIASWLTETGHPFEMLATRSVASALAGTEWRVISNIFHEDLETNKPREVDIELHWISALEEVESRLPLSVELQVLIECKTAAEPWIILRHGPDESRPWTSRARPLLDVSYLSGAVNWSQYQAGTSMDPLLSSLSDHLESHLPAHQSPGYAIMDAFKDRKSSYDAVRQAVASCINAAATVHLSYSVPAVSWYFPVVLTSARLFEASLADASDDLDIREVERTSVLASLPGATDCVVTIVRPPALVSLTDDVKDIEHVVEDFLSRSSPDMVRVAANEPFLISSSPPHIAERRKAINAI
;
A
#
# COMPACT_ATOMS: atom_id res chain seq x y z
N MET A 1 21.84 38.55 11.12
CA MET A 1 21.71 37.49 12.14
C MET A 1 20.43 36.67 11.94
N PRO A 2 19.19 37.21 11.93
CA PRO A 2 17.98 36.42 11.63
C PRO A 2 17.95 35.87 10.19
N GLU A 3 18.34 36.66 9.20
CA GLU A 3 18.38 36.24 7.78
C GLU A 3 19.34 35.08 7.51
N GLU A 4 20.45 35.01 8.26
CA GLU A 4 21.43 33.93 8.16
C GLU A 4 20.87 32.61 8.72
N LEU A 5 20.13 32.66 9.84
CA LEU A 5 19.48 31.48 10.41
C LEU A 5 18.38 30.94 9.48
N THR A 6 17.52 31.81 8.94
CA THR A 6 16.47 31.40 8.00
C THR A 6 17.05 30.71 6.76
N THR A 7 18.14 31.26 6.21
CA THR A 7 18.84 30.67 5.06
C THR A 7 19.39 29.28 5.40
N ARG A 8 19.99 29.12 6.59
CA ARG A 8 20.51 27.83 7.05
C ARG A 8 19.39 26.79 7.25
N ILE A 9 18.26 27.20 7.81
CA ILE A 9 17.09 26.33 7.99
C ILE A 9 16.53 25.89 6.62
N ALA A 10 16.40 26.82 5.67
CA ALA A 10 15.89 26.51 4.33
C ALA A 10 16.82 25.53 3.57
N SER A 11 18.14 25.71 3.67
CA SER A 11 19.12 24.77 3.09
C SER A 11 18.96 23.38 3.72
N TRP A 12 18.92 23.31 5.04
CA TRP A 12 18.78 22.04 5.76
C TRP A 12 17.49 21.31 5.38
N LEU A 13 16.34 21.98 5.35
CA LEU A 13 15.07 21.38 4.90
C LEU A 13 15.15 20.86 3.47
N THR A 14 15.80 21.60 2.58
CA THR A 14 15.97 21.21 1.17
C THR A 14 16.83 19.95 1.05
N GLU A 15 17.88 19.84 1.87
CA GLU A 15 18.78 18.69 1.90
C GLU A 15 18.13 17.43 2.46
N THR A 16 17.20 17.55 3.42
CA THR A 16 16.51 16.41 4.00
C THR A 16 15.31 15.92 3.19
N GLY A 17 14.84 16.70 2.22
CA GLY A 17 13.73 16.31 1.34
C GLY A 17 12.34 16.76 1.80
N HIS A 18 12.21 17.39 2.97
CA HIS A 18 10.91 17.83 3.51
C HIS A 18 10.07 18.72 2.58
N PRO A 19 10.64 19.67 1.80
CA PRO A 19 9.86 20.42 0.83
C PRO A 19 9.14 19.53 -0.19
N PHE A 20 9.73 18.38 -0.55
CA PHE A 20 9.10 17.42 -1.45
C PHE A 20 7.87 16.77 -0.81
N GLU A 21 7.98 16.30 0.43
CA GLU A 21 6.86 15.74 1.23
C GLU A 21 5.72 16.76 1.42
N MET A 22 6.06 18.01 1.75
CA MET A 22 5.08 19.09 1.92
C MET A 22 4.33 19.39 0.62
N LEU A 23 5.05 19.42 -0.51
CA LEU A 23 4.46 19.63 -1.83
C LEU A 23 3.57 18.46 -2.27
N ALA A 24 4.00 17.23 -1.99
CA ALA A 24 3.24 16.02 -2.24
C ALA A 24 1.91 16.04 -1.45
N THR A 25 1.99 16.25 -0.14
CA THR A 25 0.84 16.32 0.76
C THR A 25 -0.16 17.36 0.29
N ARG A 26 0.31 18.58 -0.02
CA ARG A 26 -0.55 19.66 -0.53
C ARG A 26 -1.21 19.30 -1.86
N SER A 27 -0.46 18.67 -2.77
CA SER A 27 -0.97 18.29 -4.09
C SER A 27 -2.08 17.24 -3.97
N VAL A 28 -1.87 16.19 -3.16
CA VAL A 28 -2.88 15.15 -2.96
C VAL A 28 -4.10 15.70 -2.22
N ALA A 29 -3.90 16.48 -1.15
CA ALA A 29 -5.00 17.10 -0.42
C ALA A 29 -5.83 18.04 -1.31
N SER A 30 -5.19 18.79 -2.22
CA SER A 30 -5.91 19.62 -3.18
C SER A 30 -6.69 18.79 -4.21
N ALA A 31 -6.16 17.66 -4.65
CA ALA A 31 -6.80 16.80 -5.65
C ALA A 31 -7.99 16.01 -5.08
N LEU A 32 -7.95 15.71 -3.78
CA LEU A 32 -9.00 15.00 -3.03
C LEU A 32 -9.94 15.95 -2.27
N ALA A 33 -9.79 17.27 -2.43
CA ALA A 33 -10.64 18.25 -1.78
C ALA A 33 -12.12 18.03 -2.17
N GLY A 34 -12.99 17.87 -1.16
CA GLY A 34 -14.41 17.62 -1.35
C GLY A 34 -14.79 16.15 -1.56
N THR A 35 -13.83 15.22 -1.45
CA THR A 35 -14.09 13.77 -1.38
C THR A 35 -14.14 13.30 0.09
N GLU A 36 -14.47 12.02 0.33
CA GLU A 36 -14.46 11.42 1.67
C GLU A 36 -13.06 10.98 2.14
N TRP A 37 -12.07 11.03 1.25
CA TRP A 37 -10.69 10.68 1.60
C TRP A 37 -10.08 11.66 2.61
N ARG A 38 -9.53 11.10 3.68
CA ARG A 38 -8.69 11.82 4.63
C ARG A 38 -7.24 11.75 4.18
N VAL A 39 -6.57 12.90 4.17
CA VAL A 39 -5.13 12.99 3.92
C VAL A 39 -4.43 13.27 5.25
N ILE A 40 -3.64 12.31 5.71
CA ILE A 40 -2.93 12.36 6.98
C ILE A 40 -1.44 12.36 6.69
N SER A 41 -0.68 13.28 7.27
CA SER A 41 0.78 13.36 7.10
C SER A 41 1.52 12.87 8.34
N ASN A 42 2.73 12.33 8.16
CA ASN A 42 3.70 12.05 9.22
C ASN A 42 3.19 11.05 10.26
N ILE A 43 2.84 9.85 9.80
CA ILE A 43 2.21 8.82 10.62
C ILE A 43 3.26 7.89 11.18
N PHE A 44 3.32 7.82 12.51
CA PHE A 44 4.25 6.96 13.21
C PHE A 44 3.65 5.58 13.42
N HIS A 45 4.43 4.57 13.07
CA HIS A 45 4.14 3.18 13.37
C HIS A 45 5.39 2.50 13.94
N GLU A 46 5.20 1.40 14.66
CA GLU A 46 6.31 0.59 15.14
C GLU A 46 6.64 -0.47 14.08
N ASP A 47 7.89 -0.49 13.63
CA ASP A 47 8.40 -1.48 12.69
C ASP A 47 8.42 -2.86 13.36
N LEU A 48 7.61 -3.80 12.86
CA LEU A 48 7.48 -5.14 13.44
C LEU A 48 8.78 -5.96 13.41
N GLU A 49 9.71 -5.67 12.50
CA GLU A 49 11.01 -6.36 12.46
C GLU A 49 11.98 -5.78 13.51
N THR A 50 11.97 -4.46 13.70
CA THR A 50 13.00 -3.77 14.52
C THR A 50 12.51 -3.19 15.85
N ASN A 51 11.20 -3.17 16.10
CA ASN A 51 10.51 -2.46 17.19
C ASN A 51 10.92 -0.97 17.30
N LYS A 52 11.29 -0.35 16.18
CA LYS A 52 11.64 1.07 16.13
C LYS A 52 10.48 1.87 15.57
N PRO A 53 10.27 3.11 16.05
CA PRO A 53 9.33 4.02 15.41
C PRO A 53 9.83 4.31 13.98
N ARG A 54 8.91 4.20 13.03
CA ARG A 54 9.05 4.58 11.63
C ARG A 54 7.93 5.53 11.28
N GLU A 55 8.17 6.33 10.26
CA GLU A 55 7.24 7.32 9.78
C GLU A 55 6.82 6.95 8.35
N VAL A 56 5.53 7.14 8.06
CA VAL A 56 5.00 7.20 6.69
C VAL A 56 4.69 8.66 6.41
N ASP A 57 5.14 9.15 5.26
CA ASP A 57 5.01 10.57 4.96
C ASP A 57 3.55 10.98 4.74
N ILE A 58 2.76 10.15 4.02
CA ILE A 58 1.34 10.42 3.74
C ILE A 58 0.51 9.13 3.79
N GLU A 59 -0.63 9.16 4.46
CA GLU A 59 -1.72 8.17 4.35
C GLU A 59 -2.93 8.84 3.73
N LEU A 60 -3.49 8.18 2.72
CA LEU A 60 -4.84 8.46 2.22
C LEU A 60 -5.75 7.40 2.81
N HIS A 61 -6.78 7.83 3.52
CA HIS A 61 -7.65 6.93 4.24
C HIS A 61 -9.11 7.21 3.90
N TRP A 62 -9.76 6.23 3.32
CA TRP A 62 -11.20 6.19 3.10
C TRP A 62 -11.84 5.07 3.91
N ILE A 63 -12.99 5.36 4.50
CA ILE A 63 -13.78 4.40 5.28
C ILE A 63 -15.23 4.53 4.85
N SER A 64 -15.85 3.39 4.54
CA SER A 64 -17.29 3.29 4.39
C SER A 64 -17.84 2.25 5.36
N ALA A 65 -18.94 2.60 6.03
CA ALA A 65 -19.64 1.68 6.91
C ALA A 65 -20.88 1.14 6.19
N LEU A 66 -21.00 -0.18 6.11
CA LEU A 66 -22.26 -0.81 5.75
C LEU A 66 -23.18 -0.76 6.96
N GLU A 67 -24.26 0.02 6.85
CA GLU A 67 -25.27 0.16 7.90
C GLU A 67 -25.93 -1.18 8.28
N GLU A 68 -26.54 -1.18 9.47
CA GLU A 68 -27.23 -2.33 10.04
C GLU A 68 -28.43 -2.76 9.17
N VAL A 69 -28.25 -3.78 8.32
CA VAL A 69 -29.37 -4.40 7.62
C VAL A 69 -29.90 -5.57 8.44
N GLU A 70 -31.10 -5.42 9.01
CA GLU A 70 -31.87 -6.52 9.63
C GLU A 70 -31.10 -7.27 10.75
N SER A 71 -30.75 -6.57 11.84
CA SER A 71 -30.14 -7.17 13.05
C SER A 71 -28.75 -7.81 12.87
N ARG A 72 -27.90 -7.19 12.04
CA ARG A 72 -26.53 -7.65 11.72
C ARG A 72 -25.50 -6.65 12.21
N LEU A 73 -24.31 -7.07 12.65
CA LEU A 73 -23.27 -6.12 13.04
C LEU A 73 -22.85 -5.25 11.83
N PRO A 74 -22.57 -3.95 12.03
CA PRO A 74 -22.02 -3.10 10.98
C PRO A 74 -20.70 -3.68 10.46
N LEU A 75 -20.42 -3.52 9.17
CA LEU A 75 -19.11 -3.84 8.59
C LEU A 75 -18.41 -2.55 8.16
N SER A 76 -17.18 -2.34 8.62
CA SER A 76 -16.29 -1.28 8.11
C SER A 76 -15.55 -1.77 6.87
N VAL A 77 -15.51 -0.97 5.83
CA VAL A 77 -14.70 -1.21 4.63
C VAL A 77 -13.73 -0.04 4.47
N GLU A 78 -12.44 -0.35 4.38
CA GLU A 78 -11.38 0.65 4.47
C GLU A 78 -10.42 0.51 3.30
N LEU A 79 -10.01 1.66 2.76
CA LEU A 79 -8.99 1.77 1.75
C LEU A 79 -7.91 2.70 2.27
N GLN A 80 -6.68 2.20 2.28
CA GLN A 80 -5.52 2.95 2.75
C GLN A 80 -4.43 2.97 1.69
N VAL A 81 -3.99 4.16 1.30
CA VAL A 81 -2.86 4.36 0.38
C VAL A 81 -1.72 4.98 1.18
N LEU A 82 -0.62 4.25 1.32
CA LEU A 82 0.50 4.63 2.16
C LEU A 82 1.63 5.09 1.23
N ILE A 83 1.93 6.38 1.24
CA ILE A 83 2.88 7.02 0.33
C ILE A 83 4.17 7.33 1.09
N GLU A 84 5.25 6.66 0.70
CA GLU A 84 6.62 7.02 1.06
C GLU A 84 7.18 8.00 0.03
N CYS A 85 7.61 9.17 0.48
CA CYS A 85 8.24 10.19 -0.34
C CYS A 85 9.76 10.01 -0.35
N LYS A 86 10.37 10.02 -1.55
CA LYS A 86 11.82 9.88 -1.68
C LYS A 86 12.43 10.91 -2.61
N THR A 87 13.17 11.84 -2.04
CA THR A 87 14.08 12.69 -2.83
C THR A 87 15.31 11.90 -3.22
N ALA A 88 15.55 11.78 -4.53
CA ALA A 88 16.72 11.12 -5.09
C ALA A 88 17.20 11.85 -6.35
N ALA A 89 18.52 12.01 -6.47
CA ALA A 89 19.15 12.66 -7.62
C ALA A 89 19.40 11.68 -8.77
N GLU A 90 19.71 10.41 -8.45
CA GLU A 90 19.97 9.41 -9.49
C GLU A 90 18.68 8.86 -10.07
N PRO A 91 18.70 8.48 -11.36
CA PRO A 91 17.62 7.70 -11.94
C PRO A 91 17.38 6.38 -11.22
N TRP A 92 16.13 5.97 -11.15
CA TRP A 92 15.76 4.62 -10.73
C TRP A 92 15.38 3.80 -11.97
N ILE A 93 15.83 2.56 -12.00
CA ILE A 93 15.58 1.62 -13.09
C ILE A 93 14.78 0.46 -12.54
N ILE A 94 13.64 0.19 -13.19
CA ILE A 94 12.76 -0.93 -12.91
C ILE A 94 12.99 -1.97 -13.99
N LEU A 95 13.43 -3.16 -13.58
CA LEU A 95 13.62 -4.27 -14.52
C LEU A 95 12.29 -4.98 -14.75
N ARG A 96 11.94 -5.14 -16.03
CA ARG A 96 10.70 -5.77 -16.48
C ARG A 96 10.99 -6.98 -17.36
N HIS A 97 10.01 -7.87 -17.41
CA HIS A 97 9.96 -8.93 -18.41
C HIS A 97 9.70 -8.33 -19.80
N GLY A 98 10.22 -8.98 -20.84
CA GLY A 98 9.93 -8.61 -22.22
C GLY A 98 8.44 -8.80 -22.56
N PRO A 99 7.91 -8.13 -23.59
CA PRO A 99 6.50 -8.22 -24.01
C PRO A 99 5.99 -9.66 -24.22
N ASP A 100 6.81 -10.55 -24.79
CA ASP A 100 6.46 -11.95 -25.05
C ASP A 100 6.77 -12.89 -23.87
N GLU A 101 7.49 -12.43 -22.85
CA GLU A 101 7.66 -13.13 -21.58
C GLU A 101 6.41 -12.97 -20.71
N SER A 102 5.25 -13.34 -21.26
CA SER A 102 4.03 -13.60 -20.51
C SER A 102 4.19 -14.85 -19.66
N ARG A 103 5.18 -14.84 -18.74
CA ARG A 103 5.04 -15.68 -17.57
C ARG A 103 3.75 -15.22 -16.93
N PRO A 104 2.75 -16.10 -16.73
CA PRO A 104 1.62 -15.74 -15.91
C PRO A 104 2.24 -15.38 -14.57
N TRP A 105 2.30 -14.07 -14.29
CA TRP A 105 2.57 -13.59 -12.96
C TRP A 105 1.64 -14.41 -12.09
N THR A 106 2.22 -15.32 -11.32
CA THR A 106 1.42 -16.25 -10.54
C THR A 106 0.47 -15.38 -9.75
N SER A 107 -0.82 -15.72 -9.79
CA SER A 107 -2.02 -15.04 -9.27
C SER A 107 -1.97 -14.57 -7.80
N ARG A 108 -0.84 -14.00 -7.38
CA ARG A 108 -0.34 -13.82 -6.01
C ARG A 108 0.22 -12.42 -5.78
N ALA A 109 0.56 -11.66 -6.83
CA ALA A 109 0.92 -10.25 -6.70
C ALA A 109 -0.36 -9.42 -6.51
N ARG A 110 -0.93 -9.49 -5.31
CA ARG A 110 -2.17 -8.80 -4.95
C ARG A 110 -1.85 -7.52 -4.15
N PRO A 111 -2.72 -6.49 -4.16
CA PRO A 111 -2.70 -5.48 -3.10
C PRO A 111 -2.75 -6.18 -1.74
N LEU A 112 -2.15 -5.56 -0.72
CA LEU A 112 -2.17 -6.13 0.62
C LEU A 112 -3.61 -6.05 1.13
N LEU A 113 -4.23 -7.21 1.35
CA LEU A 113 -5.56 -7.34 1.92
C LEU A 113 -5.44 -7.81 3.36
N ASP A 114 -6.04 -7.06 4.28
CA ASP A 114 -6.27 -7.52 5.66
C ASP A 114 -7.76 -7.64 5.94
N VAL A 115 -8.12 -8.66 6.71
CA VAL A 115 -9.50 -8.87 7.20
C VAL A 115 -9.44 -9.02 8.71
N SER A 116 -9.94 -8.00 9.39
CA SER A 116 -9.91 -7.89 10.85
C SER A 116 -11.29 -8.22 11.46
N TYR A 117 -11.35 -9.28 12.28
CA TYR A 117 -12.56 -9.69 13.02
C TYR A 117 -12.51 -9.36 14.51
N LEU A 118 -13.68 -9.00 15.06
CA LEU A 118 -13.92 -8.71 16.49
C LEU A 118 -13.48 -9.80 17.48
N SER A 119 -13.24 -11.04 17.05
CA SER A 119 -12.89 -12.17 17.93
C SER A 119 -11.46 -12.70 17.77
N GLY A 120 -10.67 -12.17 16.83
CA GLY A 120 -9.31 -12.63 16.58
C GLY A 120 -8.84 -12.21 15.20
N ALA A 121 -7.68 -11.57 15.14
CA ALA A 121 -7.02 -11.24 13.89
C ALA A 121 -6.94 -12.49 13.02
N VAL A 122 -7.58 -12.49 11.84
CA VAL A 122 -7.19 -13.42 10.79
C VAL A 122 -5.80 -12.95 10.42
N ASN A 123 -4.84 -13.75 10.84
CA ASN A 123 -3.44 -13.38 10.73
C ASN A 123 -3.09 -13.38 9.24
N TRP A 124 -2.36 -12.35 8.79
CA TRP A 124 -1.71 -12.28 7.48
C TRP A 124 -1.05 -13.60 7.03
N SER A 125 -0.59 -14.44 7.97
CA SER A 125 -0.03 -15.77 7.73
C SER A 125 -1.05 -16.86 7.33
N GLN A 126 -2.34 -16.73 7.66
CA GLN A 126 -3.39 -17.68 7.23
C GLN A 126 -3.75 -17.46 5.75
N TYR A 127 -3.73 -16.22 5.27
CA TYR A 127 -3.82 -15.91 3.84
C TYR A 127 -2.72 -16.61 3.01
N GLN A 128 -1.49 -16.69 3.54
CA GLN A 128 -0.38 -17.40 2.90
C GLN A 128 -0.55 -18.93 2.87
N ALA A 129 -1.36 -19.50 3.78
CA ALA A 129 -1.56 -20.94 3.91
C ALA A 129 -2.58 -21.53 2.91
N GLY A 130 -3.13 -20.72 2.00
CA GLY A 130 -4.05 -21.19 0.97
C GLY A 130 -5.46 -21.49 1.48
N THR A 131 -5.86 -20.94 2.63
CA THR A 131 -7.28 -20.91 3.00
C THR A 131 -8.01 -20.04 1.98
N SER A 132 -9.02 -20.61 1.33
CA SER A 132 -9.81 -19.93 0.31
C SER A 132 -10.35 -18.62 0.89
N MET A 133 -9.92 -17.49 0.34
CA MET A 133 -10.65 -16.24 0.54
C MET A 133 -12.13 -16.49 0.23
N ASP A 134 -12.99 -15.78 0.95
CA ASP A 134 -14.39 -15.70 0.52
C ASP A 134 -14.41 -15.31 -0.98
N PRO A 135 -15.12 -16.05 -1.84
CA PRO A 135 -15.19 -15.75 -3.27
C PRO A 135 -15.57 -14.31 -3.58
N LEU A 136 -16.35 -13.66 -2.70
CA LEU A 136 -16.68 -12.24 -2.77
C LEU A 136 -15.43 -11.37 -2.63
N LEU A 137 -14.66 -11.57 -1.56
CA LEU A 137 -13.44 -10.81 -1.31
C LEU A 137 -12.40 -11.08 -2.38
N SER A 138 -12.34 -12.32 -2.91
CA SER A 138 -11.44 -12.62 -4.02
C SER A 138 -11.89 -11.88 -5.27
N SER A 139 -13.19 -11.90 -5.57
CA SER A 139 -13.74 -11.17 -6.71
C SER A 139 -13.51 -9.66 -6.60
N LEU A 140 -13.64 -9.07 -5.41
CA LEU A 140 -13.36 -7.66 -5.19
C LEU A 140 -11.86 -7.36 -5.32
N SER A 141 -10.97 -8.20 -4.77
CA SER A 141 -9.52 -8.06 -4.97
C SER A 141 -9.15 -8.14 -6.45
N ASP A 142 -9.65 -9.15 -7.16
CA ASP A 142 -9.42 -9.33 -8.59
C ASP A 142 -9.98 -8.13 -9.39
N HIS A 143 -11.13 -7.60 -8.97
CA HIS A 143 -11.74 -6.42 -9.59
C HIS A 143 -10.89 -5.16 -9.35
N LEU A 144 -10.44 -4.90 -8.13
CA LEU A 144 -9.54 -3.80 -7.80
C LEU A 144 -8.20 -3.89 -8.55
N GLU A 145 -7.60 -5.08 -8.60
CA GLU A 145 -6.37 -5.35 -9.35
C GLU A 145 -6.53 -5.02 -10.84
N SER A 146 -7.67 -5.36 -11.43
CA SER A 146 -7.93 -5.06 -12.85
C SER A 146 -8.07 -3.57 -13.16
N HIS A 147 -8.45 -2.76 -12.17
CA HIS A 147 -8.62 -1.30 -12.30
C HIS A 147 -7.34 -0.51 -12.00
N LEU A 148 -6.25 -1.17 -11.57
CA LEU A 148 -4.98 -0.51 -11.31
C LEU A 148 -3.98 -0.80 -12.45
N PRO A 149 -3.76 0.14 -13.39
CA PRO A 149 -2.90 -0.09 -14.55
C PRO A 149 -1.47 -0.49 -14.16
N ALA A 150 -0.98 0.07 -13.05
CA ALA A 150 0.33 -0.24 -12.50
C ALA A 150 0.45 -1.71 -12.05
N HIS A 151 -0.64 -2.43 -11.79
CA HIS A 151 -0.60 -3.78 -11.25
C HIS A 151 -0.56 -4.88 -12.32
N GLN A 152 -0.79 -4.55 -13.59
CA GLN A 152 -0.92 -5.55 -14.65
C GLN A 152 0.41 -6.18 -15.11
N SER A 153 1.54 -5.47 -14.95
CA SER A 153 2.88 -5.99 -15.27
C SER A 153 3.95 -5.28 -14.42
N PRO A 154 4.07 -5.64 -13.13
CA PRO A 154 5.08 -5.04 -12.26
C PRO A 154 6.49 -5.46 -12.69
N GLY A 155 7.47 -4.59 -12.46
CA GLY A 155 8.87 -4.99 -12.56
C GLY A 155 9.23 -6.01 -11.48
N TYR A 156 10.23 -6.85 -11.75
CA TYR A 156 10.70 -7.85 -10.77
C TYR A 156 11.87 -7.35 -9.92
N ALA A 157 12.47 -6.22 -10.28
CA ALA A 157 13.56 -5.61 -9.52
C ALA A 157 13.61 -4.09 -9.72
N ILE A 158 14.19 -3.42 -8.74
CA ILE A 158 14.47 -1.98 -8.79
C ILE A 158 15.91 -1.71 -8.34
N MET A 159 16.55 -0.72 -8.98
CA MET A 159 17.89 -0.29 -8.63
C MET A 159 18.10 1.20 -8.88
N ASP A 160 19.09 1.76 -8.18
CA ASP A 160 19.61 3.11 -8.44
C ASP A 160 20.63 3.03 -9.57
N ALA A 161 20.49 3.87 -10.58
CA ALA A 161 21.52 3.99 -11.60
C ALA A 161 22.79 4.59 -10.98
N PHE A 162 23.97 4.09 -11.41
CA PHE A 162 25.27 4.67 -11.07
C PHE A 162 25.68 4.68 -9.58
N LYS A 163 24.95 3.96 -8.71
CA LYS A 163 25.26 3.85 -7.27
C LYS A 163 25.19 2.42 -6.78
N ASP A 164 26.09 2.09 -5.84
CA ASP A 164 26.09 0.80 -5.15
C ASP A 164 25.06 0.75 -4.00
N ARG A 165 24.68 1.92 -3.46
CA ARG A 165 23.65 2.02 -2.41
C ARG A 165 22.27 1.94 -3.06
N LYS A 166 21.34 1.19 -2.46
CA LYS A 166 20.01 0.91 -3.00
C LYS A 166 18.91 1.75 -2.34
N SER A 167 18.92 3.06 -2.55
CA SER A 167 17.92 3.97 -1.96
C SER A 167 16.49 3.70 -2.45
N SER A 168 16.33 3.31 -3.72
CA SER A 168 15.07 2.87 -4.30
C SER A 168 14.50 1.61 -3.64
N TYR A 169 15.34 0.60 -3.43
CA TYR A 169 14.96 -0.64 -2.75
C TYR A 169 14.50 -0.37 -1.31
N ASP A 170 15.22 0.48 -0.59
CA ASP A 170 14.87 0.85 0.78
C ASP A 170 13.49 1.55 0.82
N ALA A 171 13.23 2.49 -0.10
CA ALA A 171 11.95 3.19 -0.18
C ALA A 171 10.77 2.25 -0.48
N VAL A 172 10.96 1.32 -1.43
CA VAL A 172 9.96 0.30 -1.77
C VAL A 172 9.67 -0.61 -0.57
N ARG A 173 10.71 -1.09 0.14
CA ARG A 173 10.53 -1.89 1.35
C ARG A 173 9.81 -1.13 2.45
N GLN A 174 10.15 0.15 2.63
CA GLN A 174 9.53 0.98 3.65
C GLN A 174 8.04 1.18 3.37
N ALA A 175 7.65 1.44 2.12
CA ALA A 175 6.24 1.54 1.74
C ALA A 175 5.45 0.25 2.03
N VAL A 176 6.01 -0.93 1.72
CA VAL A 176 5.37 -2.22 2.05
C VAL A 176 5.29 -2.43 3.57
N ALA A 177 6.38 -2.15 4.29
CA ALA A 177 6.42 -2.31 5.75
C ALA A 177 5.35 -1.43 6.42
N SER A 178 5.20 -0.19 5.97
CA SER A 178 4.15 0.73 6.42
C SER A 178 2.75 0.12 6.27
N CYS A 179 2.45 -0.50 5.14
CA CYS A 179 1.15 -1.16 4.92
C CYS A 179 0.95 -2.37 5.84
N ILE A 180 1.97 -3.21 6.02
CA ILE A 180 1.90 -4.35 6.94
C ILE A 180 1.65 -3.88 8.38
N ASN A 181 2.32 -2.79 8.78
CA ASN A 181 2.16 -2.22 10.11
C ASN A 181 0.77 -1.59 10.29
N ALA A 182 0.24 -0.90 9.27
CA ALA A 182 -1.12 -0.37 9.27
C ALA A 182 -2.15 -1.51 9.43
N ALA A 183 -2.04 -2.59 8.65
CA ALA A 183 -2.85 -3.80 8.81
C ALA A 183 -2.76 -4.39 10.23
N ALA A 184 -1.54 -4.50 10.76
CA ALA A 184 -1.32 -5.00 12.11
C ALA A 184 -1.85 -4.09 13.23
N THR A 185 -2.35 -2.89 12.95
CA THR A 185 -2.91 -1.99 13.98
C THR A 185 -4.42 -1.80 13.87
N VAL A 186 -5.01 -2.07 12.70
CA VAL A 186 -6.47 -1.94 12.47
C VAL A 186 -7.28 -2.78 13.44
N HIS A 187 -6.88 -4.02 13.72
CA HIS A 187 -7.59 -4.91 14.65
C HIS A 187 -7.63 -4.41 16.11
N LEU A 188 -6.86 -3.38 16.48
CA LEU A 188 -6.87 -2.79 17.82
C LEU A 188 -7.85 -1.62 17.94
N SER A 189 -8.29 -1.05 16.82
CA SER A 189 -9.00 0.24 16.80
C SER A 189 -10.51 0.12 16.62
N TYR A 190 -11.01 -1.01 16.13
CA TYR A 190 -12.42 -1.15 15.77
C TYR A 190 -13.22 -2.03 16.73
N SER A 191 -14.42 -1.55 17.07
CA SER A 191 -15.47 -2.30 17.79
C SER A 191 -16.43 -3.04 16.85
N VAL A 192 -16.19 -2.98 15.54
CA VAL A 192 -16.93 -3.65 14.47
C VAL A 192 -15.95 -4.42 13.58
N PRO A 193 -16.38 -5.50 12.88
CA PRO A 193 -15.56 -6.13 11.87
C PRO A 193 -15.14 -5.12 10.78
N ALA A 194 -13.93 -5.28 10.26
CA ALA A 194 -13.39 -4.41 9.22
C ALA A 194 -12.69 -5.23 8.12
N VAL A 195 -12.88 -4.81 6.87
CA VAL A 195 -12.08 -5.29 5.72
C VAL A 195 -11.29 -4.11 5.19
N SER A 196 -9.97 -4.28 5.09
CA SER A 196 -9.07 -3.18 4.75
C SER A 196 -8.13 -3.57 3.61
N TRP A 197 -8.03 -2.72 2.59
CA TRP A 197 -7.03 -2.84 1.53
C TRP A 197 -5.95 -1.77 1.69
N TYR A 198 -4.70 -2.18 1.52
CA TYR A 198 -3.53 -1.31 1.64
C TYR A 198 -2.74 -1.28 0.33
N PHE A 199 -2.48 -0.07 -0.15
CA PHE A 199 -1.78 0.20 -1.40
C PHE A 199 -0.47 0.93 -1.11
N PRO A 200 0.69 0.25 -1.16
CA PRO A 200 1.97 0.90 -0.99
C PRO A 200 2.32 1.72 -2.23
N VAL A 201 2.69 2.97 -2.00
CA VAL A 201 3.11 3.90 -3.03
C VAL A 201 4.45 4.50 -2.65
N VAL A 202 5.34 4.62 -3.62
CA VAL A 202 6.54 5.46 -3.51
C VAL A 202 6.39 6.65 -4.45
N LEU A 203 6.40 7.86 -3.89
CA LEU A 203 6.50 9.09 -4.66
C LEU A 203 7.96 9.55 -4.66
N THR A 204 8.57 9.70 -5.83
CA THR A 204 9.98 10.07 -5.92
C THR A 204 10.27 11.24 -6.84
N SER A 205 11.29 12.03 -6.49
CA SER A 205 11.84 13.06 -7.38
C SER A 205 12.76 12.48 -8.46
N ALA A 206 13.20 11.23 -8.32
CA ALA A 206 14.08 10.57 -9.30
C ALA A 206 13.40 10.45 -10.66
N ARG A 207 14.19 10.46 -11.72
CA ARG A 207 13.74 10.02 -13.04
C ARG A 207 13.52 8.52 -12.99
N LEU A 208 12.41 8.04 -13.54
CA LEU A 208 12.09 6.61 -13.56
C LEU A 208 12.31 6.06 -14.96
N PHE A 209 12.95 4.91 -15.04
CA PHE A 209 13.14 4.17 -16.26
C PHE A 209 12.65 2.75 -16.08
N GLU A 210 12.04 2.20 -17.13
CA GLU A 210 11.82 0.77 -17.25
C GLU A 210 12.80 0.20 -18.24
N ALA A 211 13.36 -0.96 -17.90
CA ALA A 211 14.30 -1.68 -18.75
C ALA A 211 13.85 -3.13 -18.93
N SER A 212 13.81 -3.60 -20.17
CA SER A 212 13.49 -4.97 -20.55
C SER A 212 14.36 -5.41 -21.73
N LEU A 213 14.46 -6.72 -21.95
CA LEU A 213 15.05 -7.25 -23.19
C LEU A 213 14.00 -7.22 -24.31
N ALA A 214 14.44 -6.92 -25.54
CA ALA A 214 13.57 -6.97 -26.71
C ALA A 214 13.24 -8.42 -27.11
N ASP A 215 12.05 -8.67 -27.68
CA ASP A 215 11.48 -10.01 -27.91
C ASP A 215 12.28 -10.94 -28.85
N ALA A 216 13.38 -10.46 -29.46
CA ALA A 216 14.18 -11.23 -30.42
C ALA A 216 15.70 -10.97 -30.35
N SER A 217 16.16 -10.09 -29.45
CA SER A 217 17.59 -9.80 -29.30
C SER A 217 17.96 -9.58 -27.83
N ASP A 218 19.23 -9.79 -27.50
CA ASP A 218 19.79 -9.41 -26.20
C ASP A 218 19.93 -7.87 -26.06
N ASP A 219 19.27 -7.10 -26.92
CA ASP A 219 19.27 -5.65 -26.86
C ASP A 219 18.36 -5.17 -25.74
N LEU A 220 18.85 -4.18 -25.01
CA LEU A 220 18.16 -3.56 -23.90
C LEU A 220 17.23 -2.46 -24.42
N ASP A 221 15.93 -2.62 -24.22
CA ASP A 221 14.95 -1.55 -24.38
C ASP A 221 14.83 -0.78 -23.07
N ILE A 222 15.02 0.55 -23.11
CA ILE A 222 14.94 1.43 -21.96
C ILE A 222 14.02 2.60 -22.29
N ARG A 223 13.00 2.80 -21.46
CA ARG A 223 12.04 3.92 -21.60
C ARG A 223 11.95 4.72 -20.31
N GLU A 224 11.98 6.04 -20.42
CA GLU A 224 11.64 6.92 -19.29
C GLU A 224 10.13 6.93 -19.09
N VAL A 225 9.68 6.87 -17.84
CA VAL A 225 8.27 6.86 -17.46
C VAL A 225 8.02 7.81 -16.28
N GLU A 226 6.78 8.26 -16.14
CA GLU A 226 6.36 9.05 -14.97
C GLU A 226 5.75 8.18 -13.87
N ARG A 227 5.36 6.96 -14.22
CA ARG A 227 4.69 6.01 -13.34
C ARG A 227 5.04 4.59 -13.74
N THR A 228 5.29 3.75 -12.74
CA THR A 228 5.58 2.33 -12.92
C THR A 228 5.24 1.57 -11.63
N SER A 229 5.65 0.32 -11.55
CA SER A 229 5.47 -0.52 -10.38
C SER A 229 6.54 -1.60 -10.31
N VAL A 230 6.77 -2.09 -9.10
CA VAL A 230 7.69 -3.19 -8.84
C VAL A 230 7.08 -4.16 -7.84
N LEU A 231 7.37 -5.44 -8.00
CA LEU A 231 7.08 -6.45 -7.02
C LEU A 231 8.08 -6.32 -5.86
N ALA A 232 7.56 -6.31 -4.65
CA ALA A 232 8.35 -6.26 -3.44
C ALA A 232 7.90 -7.35 -2.48
N SER A 233 8.87 -8.14 -2.03
CA SER A 233 8.66 -9.17 -1.02
C SER A 233 9.37 -8.75 0.25
N LEU A 234 8.66 -8.77 1.38
CA LEU A 234 9.29 -8.73 2.70
C LEU A 234 9.41 -10.16 3.23
N PRO A 235 10.49 -10.49 3.99
CA PRO A 235 10.61 -11.80 4.62
C PRO A 235 9.37 -12.15 5.44
N GLY A 236 8.71 -13.26 5.10
CA GLY A 236 7.48 -13.68 5.78
C GLY A 236 6.20 -12.95 5.33
N ALA A 237 6.26 -12.13 4.28
CA ALA A 237 5.11 -11.49 3.65
C ALA A 237 4.86 -12.00 2.22
N THR A 238 3.62 -11.93 1.78
CA THR A 238 3.24 -12.11 0.37
C THR A 238 3.88 -11.02 -0.48
N ASP A 239 4.21 -11.35 -1.73
CA ASP A 239 4.66 -10.37 -2.71
C ASP A 239 3.59 -9.28 -2.89
N CYS A 240 4.02 -8.02 -2.80
CA CYS A 240 3.16 -6.87 -2.97
C CYS A 240 3.59 -6.06 -4.19
N VAL A 241 2.63 -5.54 -4.93
CA VAL A 241 2.90 -4.55 -5.97
C VAL A 241 3.02 -3.17 -5.33
N VAL A 242 4.18 -2.56 -5.47
CA VAL A 242 4.43 -1.17 -5.05
C VAL A 242 4.32 -0.27 -6.27
N THR A 243 3.38 0.68 -6.22
CA THR A 243 3.27 1.71 -7.26
C THR A 243 4.35 2.77 -7.05
N ILE A 244 5.06 3.15 -8.10
CA ILE A 244 6.08 4.19 -8.05
C ILE A 244 5.70 5.32 -8.99
N VAL A 245 5.63 6.54 -8.46
CA VAL A 245 5.17 7.71 -9.19
C VAL A 245 6.15 8.87 -9.07
N ARG A 246 6.23 9.67 -10.13
CA ARG A 246 6.84 11.00 -10.13
C ARG A 246 5.76 12.07 -9.94
N PRO A 247 6.12 13.29 -9.51
CA PRO A 247 5.16 14.38 -9.33
C PRO A 247 4.22 14.65 -10.51
N PRO A 248 4.65 14.59 -11.79
CA PRO A 248 3.75 14.78 -12.92
C PRO A 248 2.62 13.74 -13.01
N ALA A 249 2.83 12.52 -12.50
CA ALA A 249 1.84 11.45 -12.49
C ALA A 249 0.97 11.42 -11.21
N LEU A 250 1.16 12.36 -10.28
CA LEU A 250 0.41 12.39 -9.02
C LEU A 250 -1.09 12.59 -9.22
N VAL A 251 -1.49 13.37 -10.24
CA VAL A 251 -2.91 13.55 -10.61
C VAL A 251 -3.53 12.23 -11.04
N SER A 252 -2.85 11.48 -11.92
CA SER A 252 -3.32 10.14 -12.33
C SER A 252 -3.39 9.19 -11.13
N LEU A 253 -2.46 9.24 -10.18
CA LEU A 253 -2.57 8.44 -8.96
C LEU A 253 -3.84 8.81 -8.17
N THR A 254 -4.14 10.09 -8.01
CA THR A 254 -5.34 10.51 -7.27
C THR A 254 -6.64 10.18 -7.99
N ASP A 255 -6.62 10.11 -9.32
CA ASP A 255 -7.76 9.64 -10.11
C ASP A 255 -7.98 8.14 -9.88
N ASP A 256 -6.92 7.32 -9.93
CA ASP A 256 -7.00 5.89 -9.59
C ASP A 256 -7.55 5.65 -8.18
N VAL A 257 -7.19 6.49 -7.21
CA VAL A 257 -7.68 6.39 -5.82
C VAL A 257 -9.20 6.63 -5.75
N LYS A 258 -9.72 7.61 -6.49
CA LYS A 258 -11.16 7.87 -6.59
C LYS A 258 -11.88 6.76 -7.35
N ASP A 259 -11.24 6.21 -8.37
CA ASP A 259 -11.79 5.09 -9.14
C ASP A 259 -11.88 3.83 -8.28
N ILE A 260 -10.87 3.54 -7.46
CA ILE A 260 -10.90 2.45 -6.46
C ILE A 260 -12.08 2.61 -5.51
N GLU A 261 -12.29 3.81 -4.96
CA GLU A 261 -13.46 4.12 -4.10
C GLU A 261 -14.77 3.78 -4.82
N HIS A 262 -14.97 4.29 -6.04
CA HIS A 262 -16.19 4.00 -6.82
C HIS A 262 -16.36 2.51 -7.11
N VAL A 263 -15.27 1.80 -7.39
CA VAL A 263 -15.28 0.35 -7.63
C VAL A 263 -15.74 -0.39 -6.37
N VAL A 264 -15.26 0.00 -5.20
CA VAL A 264 -15.68 -0.59 -3.92
C VAL A 264 -17.15 -0.25 -3.64
N GLU A 265 -17.56 1.00 -3.78
CA GLU A 265 -18.95 1.40 -3.56
C GLU A 265 -19.94 0.69 -4.49
N ASP A 266 -19.62 0.62 -5.78
CA ASP A 266 -20.43 -0.09 -6.77
C ASP A 266 -20.52 -1.58 -6.43
N PHE A 267 -19.39 -2.21 -6.07
CA PHE A 267 -19.36 -3.59 -5.63
C PHE A 267 -20.22 -3.83 -4.39
N LEU A 268 -20.11 -2.96 -3.39
CA LEU A 268 -20.89 -3.02 -2.15
C LEU A 268 -22.38 -2.83 -2.40
N SER A 269 -22.75 -1.92 -3.30
CA SER A 269 -24.16 -1.64 -3.65
C SER A 269 -24.85 -2.81 -4.37
N ARG A 270 -24.08 -3.62 -5.13
CA ARG A 270 -24.57 -4.76 -5.91
C ARG A 270 -24.52 -6.08 -5.15
N SER A 271 -23.70 -6.16 -4.12
CA SER A 271 -23.54 -7.35 -3.29
C SER A 271 -24.78 -7.54 -2.40
N SER A 272 -25.34 -8.74 -2.36
CA SER A 272 -26.49 -8.98 -1.47
C SER A 272 -26.04 -8.91 0.01
N PRO A 273 -26.89 -8.45 0.94
CA PRO A 273 -26.57 -8.45 2.37
C PRO A 273 -26.14 -9.82 2.90
N ASP A 274 -26.60 -10.91 2.26
CA ASP A 274 -26.24 -12.29 2.59
C ASP A 274 -24.87 -12.76 2.07
N MET A 275 -24.29 -12.09 1.07
CA MET A 275 -22.93 -12.41 0.62
C MET A 275 -21.87 -11.84 1.56
N VAL A 276 -22.10 -10.64 2.11
CA VAL A 276 -21.26 -10.06 3.18
C VAL A 276 -21.33 -10.92 4.46
N ARG A 277 -22.42 -11.67 4.64
CA ARG A 277 -22.68 -12.56 5.79
C ARG A 277 -21.72 -13.74 5.88
N VAL A 278 -21.26 -14.30 4.75
CA VAL A 278 -20.37 -15.49 4.73
C VAL A 278 -18.96 -15.10 5.10
N ALA A 279 -18.47 -13.99 4.52
CA ALA A 279 -17.23 -13.37 4.96
C ALA A 279 -17.28 -13.14 6.47
N ALA A 280 -18.36 -12.51 6.98
CA ALA A 280 -18.46 -12.04 8.36
C ALA A 280 -18.74 -13.10 9.45
N ASN A 281 -19.31 -14.27 9.11
CA ASN A 281 -19.76 -15.27 10.09
C ASN A 281 -19.06 -16.64 10.02
N GLU A 282 -18.16 -16.88 9.06
CA GLU A 282 -17.33 -18.09 9.09
C GLU A 282 -16.17 -17.86 10.07
N PRO A 283 -16.12 -18.54 11.24
CA PRO A 283 -14.95 -18.50 12.09
C PRO A 283 -13.83 -19.22 11.35
N PHE A 284 -13.00 -18.46 10.64
CA PHE A 284 -11.70 -18.95 10.23
C PHE A 284 -11.02 -19.47 11.50
N LEU A 285 -10.75 -20.78 11.55
CA LEU A 285 -10.16 -21.45 12.70
C LEU A 285 -8.90 -20.68 13.08
N ILE A 286 -8.99 -19.95 14.19
CA ILE A 286 -7.92 -19.13 14.75
C ILE A 286 -6.84 -20.11 15.20
N SER A 287 -5.85 -20.35 14.33
CA SER A 287 -4.59 -20.95 14.74
C SER A 287 -3.85 -19.89 15.55
N SER A 288 -3.48 -20.25 16.78
CA SER A 288 -2.80 -19.44 17.78
C SER A 288 -1.91 -18.32 17.22
N SER A 289 -2.12 -17.09 17.69
CA SER A 289 -1.28 -15.92 17.39
C SER A 289 0.21 -16.23 17.59
N PRO A 290 1.12 -15.61 16.81
CA PRO A 290 2.55 -15.61 17.08
C PRO A 290 2.80 -15.22 18.55
N PRO A 291 3.75 -15.87 19.25
CA PRO A 291 3.98 -15.67 20.68
C PRO A 291 4.10 -14.19 21.08
N HIS A 292 4.73 -13.38 20.22
CA HIS A 292 4.98 -11.96 20.48
C HIS A 292 3.72 -11.07 20.46
N ILE A 293 2.66 -11.43 19.71
CA ILE A 293 1.39 -10.69 19.71
C ILE A 293 0.53 -11.09 20.91
N ALA A 294 0.59 -12.37 21.33
CA ALA A 294 -0.11 -12.86 22.51
C ALA A 294 0.43 -12.23 23.81
N GLU A 295 1.75 -11.98 23.89
CA GLU A 295 2.37 -11.25 25.00
C GLU A 295 1.98 -9.76 25.01
N ARG A 296 1.90 -9.10 23.84
CA ARG A 296 1.41 -7.71 23.73
C ARG A 296 -0.04 -7.55 24.21
N ARG A 297 -0.94 -8.50 23.89
CA ARG A 297 -2.32 -8.51 24.39
C ARG A 297 -2.40 -8.62 25.91
N LYS A 298 -1.50 -9.38 26.55
CA LYS A 298 -1.42 -9.45 28.02
C LYS A 298 -0.93 -8.14 28.64
N ALA A 299 -0.03 -7.42 27.98
CA ALA A 299 0.49 -6.14 28.48
C ALA A 299 -0.52 -5.00 28.39
N ILE A 300 -1.28 -4.92 27.29
CA ILE A 300 -2.31 -3.87 27.10
C ILE A 300 -3.51 -4.08 28.04
N ASN A 301 -3.94 -5.34 28.26
CA ASN A 301 -5.04 -5.64 29.18
C ASN A 301 -4.66 -5.61 30.67
N ALA A 302 -3.40 -5.31 31.00
CA ALA A 302 -2.91 -5.19 32.38
C ALA A 302 -2.78 -3.73 32.86
N ILE A 303 -3.17 -2.76 32.00
CA ILE A 303 -3.28 -1.33 32.30
C ILE A 303 -4.76 -0.99 32.44
#